data_AF-A0A1G7B9I6-F1
#
_entry.id   AF-A0A1G7B9I6-F1
#
_cell.length_a   1.000
_cell.length_b   1.000
_cell.length_c   1.000
_cell.angle_alpha   90.00
_cell.angle_beta   90.00
_cell.angle_gamma   90.00
#
_symmetry.space_group_name_H-M   'P 1'
#
loop_
_entity.id
_entity.type
_entity.pdbx_description
1 polymer ?
#
loop_
_entity_poly.entity_id
_entity_poly.type
_entity_poly.pdbx_seq_one_letter_code
_entity_poly.pdbx_strand_id
1 'polypeptide(L)'
;MTRPPGFVTLYARLDRQGPGLAGDVLWALERLGIEGTVRVCDAGCGTGADCATLARELPSGEVEGIEAIPAFVAAAEARLRGLPNARVSVADMAALSGP
;
A
#
# COMPACT_ATOMS: atom_id res chain seq x y z
N MET A 1 11.74 13.49 -3.23
CA MET A 1 11.72 14.69 -2.35
C MET A 1 12.06 14.27 -0.93
N THR A 2 13.00 14.94 -0.28
CA THR A 2 13.38 14.63 1.11
C THR A 2 12.36 15.26 2.07
N ARG A 3 11.76 14.47 2.96
CA ARG A 3 10.85 14.97 4.00
C ARG A 3 11.64 15.29 5.28
N PRO A 4 11.19 16.27 6.11
CA PRO A 4 11.84 16.56 7.38
C PRO A 4 11.87 15.34 8.32
N PRO A 5 12.92 15.14 9.14
CA PRO A 5 13.01 13.97 10.04
C PRO A 5 11.83 13.81 10.99
N GLY A 6 11.28 14.92 11.51
CA GLY A 6 10.11 14.90 12.39
C GLY A 6 8.83 14.40 11.69
N PHE A 7 8.68 14.71 10.40
CA PHE A 7 7.58 14.19 9.58
C PHE A 7 7.66 12.66 9.49
N VAL A 8 8.83 12.14 9.07
CA VAL A 8 9.04 10.70 8.92
C VAL A 8 8.83 9.97 10.25
N THR A 9 9.37 10.52 11.34
CA THR A 9 9.25 9.94 12.69
C THR A 9 7.81 9.79 13.14
N LEU A 10 6.97 10.80 12.91
CA LEU A 10 5.56 10.78 13.28
C LEU A 10 4.78 9.80 12.39
N TYR A 11 4.87 9.98 11.07
CA TYR A 11 4.00 9.32 10.11
C TYR A 11 4.33 7.85 9.86
N ALA A 12 5.57 7.41 10.12
CA ALA A 12 5.97 6.01 10.00
C ALA A 12 5.30 5.08 11.05
N ARG A 13 4.73 5.66 12.11
CA ARG A 13 4.09 4.93 13.21
C ARG A 13 2.56 4.93 13.12
N LEU A 14 2.00 5.70 12.18
CA LEU A 14 0.57 5.76 11.97
C LEU A 14 0.14 4.66 11.01
N ASP A 15 -1.13 4.25 11.10
CA ASP A 15 -1.71 3.37 10.09
C ASP A 15 -1.85 4.08 8.74
N ARG A 16 -2.12 5.39 8.77
CA ARG A 16 -2.47 6.20 7.59
C ARG A 16 -1.72 7.53 7.57
N GLN A 17 -1.27 7.93 6.39
CA GLN A 17 -0.57 9.20 6.15
C GLN A 17 -1.47 10.27 5.53
N GLY A 18 -2.70 9.89 5.19
CA GLY A 18 -3.78 10.77 4.71
C GLY A 18 -5.15 10.26 5.15
N PRO A 19 -6.23 10.98 4.83
CA PRO A 19 -7.59 10.54 5.15
C PRO A 19 -7.96 9.18 4.55
N GLY A 20 -9.01 8.57 5.11
CA GLY A 20 -9.62 7.33 4.64
C GLY A 20 -9.46 6.16 5.61
N LEU A 21 -10.28 5.14 5.37
CA LEU A 21 -10.46 3.95 6.20
C LEU A 21 -10.41 2.69 5.33
N ALA A 22 -10.27 1.52 5.97
CA ALA A 22 -10.37 0.24 5.26
C ALA A 22 -11.71 0.10 4.51
N GLY A 23 -12.81 0.63 5.07
CA GLY A 23 -14.12 0.64 4.42
C GLY A 23 -14.16 1.37 3.07
N ASP A 24 -13.31 2.39 2.87
CA ASP A 24 -13.22 3.09 1.58
C ASP A 24 -12.57 2.20 0.52
N VAL A 25 -11.61 1.36 0.91
CA VAL A 25 -10.99 0.36 0.03
C VAL A 25 -12.01 -0.70 -0.35
N LEU A 26 -12.78 -1.22 0.62
CA LEU A 26 -13.83 -2.22 0.37
C LEU A 26 -14.88 -1.68 -0.61
N TRP A 27 -15.35 -0.46 -0.37
CA TRP A 27 -16.30 0.23 -1.24
C TRP A 27 -15.75 0.41 -2.67
N ALA A 28 -14.45 0.71 -2.82
CA ALA A 28 -13.83 0.83 -4.13
C ALA A 28 -13.75 -0.53 -4.85
N LEU A 29 -13.40 -1.60 -4.16
CA LEU A 29 -13.39 -2.96 -4.70
C LEU A 29 -14.78 -3.39 -5.17
N GLU A 30 -15.81 -3.15 -4.35
CA GLU A 30 -17.21 -3.44 -4.67
C GLU A 30 -17.64 -2.73 -5.96
N ARG A 31 -17.31 -1.44 -6.09
CA ARG A 31 -17.65 -0.65 -7.29
C ARG A 31 -16.96 -1.11 -8.55
N LEU A 32 -15.75 -1.63 -8.43
CA LEU A 32 -14.98 -2.15 -9.56
C LEU A 32 -15.46 -3.55 -9.96
N GLY A 33 -16.16 -4.27 -9.07
CA GLY A 33 -16.62 -5.64 -9.31
C GLY A 33 -15.48 -6.60 -9.61
N ILE A 34 -14.29 -6.35 -9.05
CA ILE A 34 -13.08 -7.14 -9.31
C ILE A 34 -12.99 -8.32 -8.36
N GLU A 35 -12.73 -9.50 -8.91
CA GLU A 35 -12.50 -10.74 -8.19
C GLU A 35 -11.46 -11.60 -8.93
N GLY A 36 -10.92 -12.60 -8.24
CA GLY A 36 -9.98 -13.56 -8.83
C GLY A 36 -8.54 -13.04 -8.98
N THR A 37 -7.84 -13.52 -10.01
CA THR A 37 -6.41 -13.25 -10.23
C THR A 37 -6.20 -11.88 -10.88
N VAL A 38 -6.18 -10.84 -10.05
CA VAL A 38 -5.92 -9.45 -10.46
C VAL A 38 -4.55 -8.98 -9.95
N ARG A 39 -3.93 -8.06 -10.69
CA ARG A 39 -2.71 -7.36 -10.25
C ARG A 39 -3.07 -5.93 -9.85
N VAL A 40 -2.72 -5.55 -8.63
CA VAL A 40 -3.04 -4.24 -8.06
C VAL A 40 -1.75 -3.50 -7.73
N CYS A 41 -1.66 -2.25 -8.15
CA CYS A 41 -0.61 -1.33 -7.74
C CYS A 41 -1.18 -0.28 -6.80
N ASP A 42 -0.61 -0.16 -5.61
CA ASP A 42 -0.90 0.89 -4.63
C ASP A 42 0.23 1.93 -4.68
N ALA A 43 0.00 3.01 -5.43
CA ALA A 43 0.98 4.05 -5.71
C ALA A 43 1.02 5.09 -4.59
N GLY A 44 2.18 5.23 -3.92
CA GLY A 44 2.31 6.03 -2.72
C GLY A 44 1.68 5.35 -1.50
N CYS A 45 1.91 4.04 -1.35
CA CYS A 45 1.20 3.20 -0.37
C CYS A 45 1.49 3.54 1.10
N GLY A 46 2.47 4.42 1.37
CA GLY A 46 2.84 4.82 2.71
C GLY A 46 3.23 3.61 3.55
N THR A 47 2.66 3.50 4.76
CA THR A 47 2.92 2.35 5.64
C THR A 47 2.12 1.09 5.28
N GLY A 48 1.42 1.06 4.15
CA GLY A 48 0.82 -0.16 3.59
C GLY A 48 -0.50 -0.63 4.23
N ALA A 49 -1.30 0.27 4.81
CA ALA A 49 -2.61 -0.09 5.35
C ALA A 49 -3.60 -0.51 4.25
N ASP A 50 -3.60 0.20 3.12
CA ASP A 50 -4.47 -0.12 1.98
C ASP A 50 -3.98 -1.39 1.28
N CYS A 51 -2.67 -1.54 1.05
CA CYS A 51 -2.07 -2.81 0.61
C CYS A 51 -2.55 -4.02 1.45
N ALA A 52 -2.54 -3.89 2.79
CA ALA A 52 -2.96 -4.97 3.68
C ALA A 52 -4.47 -5.26 3.60
N THR A 53 -5.29 -4.25 3.30
CA THR A 53 -6.73 -4.43 3.09
C THR A 53 -6.97 -5.12 1.75
N LEU A 54 -6.39 -4.59 0.67
CA LEU A 54 -6.45 -5.16 -0.68
C LEU A 54 -6.02 -6.63 -0.71
N ALA A 55 -4.91 -6.97 -0.04
CA ALA A 55 -4.37 -8.32 -0.02
C ALA A 55 -5.28 -9.34 0.68
N ARG A 56 -6.04 -8.92 1.71
CA ARG A 56 -7.00 -9.78 2.41
C ARG A 56 -8.26 -10.02 1.58
N GLU A 57 -8.72 -8.99 0.88
CA GLU A 57 -9.95 -9.04 0.07
C GLU A 57 -9.72 -9.67 -1.31
N LEU A 58 -8.49 -9.63 -1.82
CA LEU A 58 -8.09 -10.23 -3.10
C LEU A 58 -7.08 -11.36 -2.87
N PRO A 59 -7.46 -12.47 -2.19
CA PRO A 59 -6.52 -13.53 -1.79
C PRO A 59 -5.88 -14.26 -2.99
N SER A 60 -6.52 -14.24 -4.16
CA SER A 60 -5.99 -14.82 -5.40
C SER A 60 -5.27 -13.80 -6.30
N GLY A 61 -5.27 -12.52 -5.94
CA GLY A 61 -4.57 -11.47 -6.66
C GLY A 61 -3.16 -11.25 -6.16
N GLU A 62 -2.47 -10.26 -6.74
CA GLU A 62 -1.18 -9.75 -6.28
C GLU A 62 -1.27 -8.24 -6.02
N VAL A 63 -0.75 -7.80 -4.88
CA VAL A 63 -0.70 -6.40 -4.47
C VAL A 63 0.75 -5.93 -4.40
N GLU A 64 1.06 -4.86 -5.13
CA GLU A 64 2.37 -4.21 -5.15
C GLU A 64 2.25 -2.76 -4.70
N GLY A 65 2.79 -2.48 -3.51
CA GLY A 65 2.93 -1.14 -2.98
C GLY A 65 4.21 -0.46 -3.47
N ILE A 66 4.09 0.79 -3.92
CA ILE A 66 5.23 1.64 -4.29
C ILE A 66 5.29 2.83 -3.35
N GLU A 67 6.42 3.02 -2.68
CA GLU A 67 6.60 4.13 -1.75
C GLU A 67 8.02 4.72 -1.87
N ALA A 68 8.12 6.05 -1.84
CA ALA A 68 9.40 6.75 -2.05
C ALA A 68 10.21 6.92 -0.75
N ILE A 69 9.58 6.76 0.43
CA ILE A 69 10.21 6.97 1.73
C ILE A 69 10.61 5.61 2.34
N PRO A 70 11.92 5.29 2.46
CA PRO A 70 12.38 3.99 2.94
C PRO A 70 11.86 3.58 4.33
N ALA A 71 11.69 4.55 5.24
CA ALA A 71 11.14 4.28 6.57
C ALA A 71 9.67 3.83 6.53
N PHE A 72 8.90 4.30 5.54
CA PHE A 72 7.51 3.86 5.36
C PHE A 72 7.46 2.46 4.74
N VAL A 73 8.36 2.17 3.79
CA VAL A 73 8.53 0.81 3.26
C VAL A 73 8.85 -0.19 4.36
N ALA A 74 9.80 0.10 5.26
CA ALA A 74 10.12 -0.81 6.37
C ALA A 74 8.91 -1.06 7.30
N ALA A 75 8.09 -0.03 7.56
CA ALA A 75 6.86 -0.19 8.32
C ALA A 75 5.79 -0.99 7.56
N ALA A 76 5.68 -0.79 6.24
CA ALA A 76 4.81 -1.55 5.37
C ALA A 76 5.22 -3.03 5.30
N GLU A 77 6.50 -3.35 5.10
CA GLU A 77 7.01 -4.72 5.13
C GLU A 77 6.67 -5.43 6.45
N ALA A 78 6.82 -4.73 7.58
CA ALA A 78 6.42 -5.27 8.88
C ALA A 78 4.91 -5.56 8.96
N ARG A 79 4.07 -4.65 8.47
CA ARG A 79 2.60 -4.80 8.42
C ARG A 79 2.15 -5.92 7.47
N LEU A 80 2.83 -6.08 6.34
CA LEU A 80 2.50 -7.07 5.31
C LEU A 80 3.04 -8.47 5.63
N ARG A 81 3.79 -8.63 6.72
CA ARG A 81 4.26 -9.93 7.18
C ARG A 81 3.08 -10.90 7.40
N GLY A 82 3.08 -11.99 6.64
CA GLY A 82 2.00 -13.00 6.67
C GLY A 82 0.93 -12.83 5.59
N LEU A 83 1.05 -11.82 4.72
CA LEU A 83 0.23 -11.65 3.52
C LEU A 83 1.07 -12.02 2.29
N PRO A 84 1.05 -13.30 1.84
CA PRO A 84 2.00 -13.79 0.82
C PRO A 84 1.78 -13.17 -0.57
N ASN A 85 0.61 -12.58 -0.80
CA ASN A 85 0.23 -11.91 -2.04
C ASN A 85 0.50 -10.40 -2.03
N ALA A 86 1.14 -9.86 -1.00
CA ALA A 86 1.45 -8.44 -0.90
C ALA A 86 2.96 -8.20 -0.77
N ARG A 87 3.48 -7.29 -1.58
CA ARG A 87 4.87 -6.81 -1.48
C ARG A 87 4.89 -5.29 -1.57
N VAL A 88 5.96 -4.70 -1.06
CA VAL A 88 6.21 -3.26 -1.14
C VAL A 88 7.66 -3.03 -1.54
N SER A 89 7.93 -1.97 -2.29
CA SER A 89 9.30 -1.59 -2.67
C SER A 89 9.53 -0.09 -2.58
N VAL A 90 10.79 0.29 -2.37
CA VAL A 90 11.21 1.69 -2.47
C VAL A 90 11.35 2.06 -3.95
N ALA A 91 10.42 2.86 -4.48
CA ALA A 91 10.47 3.33 -5.86
C ALA A 91 9.71 4.65 -6.06
N ASP A 92 9.92 5.28 -7.22
CA ASP A 92 9.17 6.46 -7.64
C ASP A 92 7.90 6.05 -8.39
N MET A 93 6.73 6.38 -7.84
CA MET A 93 5.46 6.10 -8.49
C MET A 93 5.30 6.84 -9.84
N ALA A 94 6.02 7.94 -10.07
CA ALA A 94 6.01 8.63 -11.37
C ALA A 94 6.74 7.84 -12.47
N ALA A 95 7.56 6.84 -12.10
CA ALA A 95 8.25 5.95 -13.01
C ALA A 95 7.47 4.64 -13.26
N LEU A 96 6.29 4.48 -12.66
CA LEU A 96 5.44 3.32 -12.91
C LEU A 96 4.99 3.26 -14.37
N SER A 97 5.09 2.08 -14.94
CA SER A 97 4.44 1.71 -16.19
C SER A 97 3.43 0.60 -15.91
N GLY A 98 2.25 0.69 -16.52
CA GLY A 98 1.26 -0.38 -16.49
C GLY A 98 1.61 -1.52 -17.46
N PRO A 99 0.75 -2.55 -17.53
CA PRO A 99 0.62 -3.32 -18.77
C PRO A 99 0.32 -2.40 -19.97
#